data_AF-A0A9E1IFH1-F1
#
_entry.id   AF-A0A9E1IFH1-F1
#
_cell.length_a   1.000
_cell.length_b   1.000
_cell.length_c   1.000
_cell.angle_alpha   90.00
_cell.angle_beta   90.00
_cell.angle_gamma   90.00
#
_symmetry.space_group_name_H-M   'P 1'
#
loop_
_entity.id
_entity.type
_entity.pdbx_description
1 polymer ?
#
loop_
_entity_poly.entity_id
_entity_poly.type
_entity_poly.pdbx_seq_one_letter_code
_entity_poly.pdbx_strand_id
1 'polypeptide(L)'
;IAAGEDIIHARYEAPPGNGVEGAVQVRYDSVPMAGDMRVYGRVLDHSGRPLGQIPLTLSAGAGQVEAHTGADGWAAASVPMPSGFEPLVVEASTANRLVRDVAIRGGQGLGGPGTPDLKDQVALSIRPGNVENIELTVEPAILYAGQRATAFVSVVLRDRSGLPVVSEAVELEASEGTLDEPIQQDDGSYVAEYSPESGDRSRDVTITAKVKSSGRSATTRLEVVASPINGAIGLVLGGITNFGQVNPAVGLHLDLRTAWVGRTMMFRLGVGQHWNMSEIDADLGDPARVRLIIYPIEVGVMLRRDHRGRGIWLGVMGVVAPYWSQMRIGDDVVGSGVGALPGISFVGGVGFRVAVGEFVFELKGLALPGPRGDLSYRGTVGGLAAGLGYRIVY
;
A
#
# COMPACT_ATOMS: atom_id res chain seq x y z
N ILE A 1 12.12 -26.90 6.13
CA ILE A 1 12.01 -26.79 7.61
C ILE A 1 11.59 -25.35 7.88
N ALA A 2 10.56 -25.10 8.69
CA ALA A 2 10.16 -23.73 9.01
C ALA A 2 11.15 -23.10 10.00
N ALA A 3 11.32 -21.78 9.95
CA ALA A 3 12.01 -21.05 11.01
C ALA A 3 11.16 -21.07 12.29
N GLY A 4 11.80 -21.09 13.46
CA GLY A 4 11.14 -21.20 14.74
C GLY A 4 11.99 -21.92 15.79
N GLU A 5 11.34 -22.40 16.85
CA GLU A 5 11.94 -23.26 17.86
C GLU A 5 11.42 -24.69 17.72
N ASP A 6 12.33 -25.66 17.78
CA ASP A 6 12.02 -27.09 17.92
C ASP A 6 12.61 -27.60 19.24
N ILE A 7 12.09 -28.69 19.80
CA ILE A 7 12.53 -29.23 21.09
C ILE A 7 13.04 -30.65 20.90
N ILE A 8 14.35 -30.83 21.07
CA ILE A 8 14.97 -32.16 21.11
C ILE A 8 14.73 -32.74 22.51
N HIS A 9 13.91 -33.79 22.58
CA HIS A 9 13.66 -34.55 23.80
C HIS A 9 14.65 -35.69 23.96
N ALA A 10 15.53 -35.61 24.96
CA ALA A 10 16.36 -36.74 25.38
C ALA A 10 15.68 -37.52 26.50
N ARG A 11 15.69 -38.85 26.41
CA ARG A 11 15.23 -39.77 27.46
C ARG A 11 16.26 -40.87 27.63
N TYR A 12 16.57 -41.21 28.87
CA TYR A 12 17.44 -42.32 29.23
C TYR A 12 16.70 -43.27 30.17
N GLU A 13 16.82 -44.56 29.89
CA GLU A 13 16.39 -45.65 30.75
C GLU A 13 17.63 -46.48 31.05
N ALA A 14 17.88 -46.75 32.33
CA ALA A 14 19.04 -47.53 32.74
C ALA A 14 18.89 -48.99 32.24
N PRO A 15 19.91 -49.57 31.59
CA PRO A 15 19.85 -50.95 31.13
C PRO A 15 19.75 -51.90 32.34
N PRO A 16 19.18 -53.11 32.20
CA PRO A 16 19.08 -54.08 33.28
C PRO A 16 20.39 -54.26 34.06
N GLY A 17 20.27 -54.16 35.38
CA GLY A 17 21.33 -54.41 36.35
C GLY A 17 21.58 -55.89 36.56
N ASN A 18 22.69 -56.22 37.23
CA ASN A 18 23.05 -57.59 37.56
C ASN A 18 23.65 -57.69 38.96
N GLY A 19 23.49 -58.85 39.60
CA GLY A 19 24.10 -59.13 40.90
C GLY A 19 23.20 -58.72 42.07
N VAL A 20 23.82 -58.13 43.11
CA VAL A 20 23.17 -57.89 44.40
C VAL A 20 22.64 -56.47 44.56
N GLU A 21 21.56 -56.37 45.32
CA GLU A 21 20.82 -55.16 45.71
C GLU A 21 21.72 -54.03 46.26
N GLY A 22 21.81 -52.94 45.49
CA GLY A 22 22.56 -51.72 45.81
C GLY A 22 21.71 -50.56 46.32
N ALA A 23 20.42 -50.51 45.98
CA ALA A 23 19.45 -49.56 46.55
C ALA A 23 17.99 -50.04 46.38
N VAL A 24 17.11 -49.50 47.21
CA VAL A 24 15.65 -49.57 47.06
C VAL A 24 15.11 -48.14 46.93
N GLN A 25 14.02 -47.96 46.20
CA GLN A 25 13.25 -46.72 46.15
C GLN A 25 11.78 -47.04 46.42
N VAL A 26 11.07 -46.14 47.11
CA VAL A 26 9.61 -46.18 47.23
C VAL A 26 9.01 -44.95 46.58
N ARG A 27 7.88 -45.13 45.88
CA ARG A 27 7.02 -44.06 45.35
C ARG A 27 5.56 -44.49 45.41
N TYR A 28 4.65 -43.59 45.08
CA TYR A 28 3.20 -43.82 45.11
C TYR A 28 2.49 -42.87 44.13
N ASP A 29 1.30 -43.27 43.68
CA ASP A 29 0.37 -42.40 42.94
C ASP A 29 -0.23 -41.32 43.87
N SER A 30 -1.14 -40.51 43.34
CA SER A 30 -1.96 -39.60 44.15
C SER A 30 -2.62 -40.33 45.32
N VAL A 31 -2.53 -39.76 46.52
CA VAL A 31 -2.89 -40.43 47.79
C VAL A 31 -4.39 -40.18 48.09
N PRO A 32 -5.29 -41.18 47.98
CA PRO A 32 -6.70 -40.95 48.27
C PRO A 32 -6.96 -40.79 49.78
N MET A 33 -8.13 -40.24 50.13
CA MET A 33 -8.50 -40.03 51.54
C MET A 33 -8.77 -41.35 52.28
N ALA A 34 -9.29 -42.35 51.58
CA ALA A 34 -9.54 -43.71 52.06
C ALA A 34 -9.52 -44.71 50.87
N GLY A 35 -9.45 -46.01 51.17
CA GLY A 35 -9.37 -47.09 50.18
C GLY A 35 -7.94 -47.52 49.91
N ASP A 36 -7.68 -48.04 48.72
CA ASP A 36 -6.37 -48.53 48.31
C ASP A 36 -5.52 -47.42 47.68
N MET A 37 -4.21 -47.45 47.90
CA MET A 37 -3.25 -46.60 47.21
C MET A 37 -2.27 -47.44 46.41
N ARG A 38 -1.94 -46.99 45.21
CA ARG A 38 -0.93 -47.63 44.38
C ARG A 38 0.46 -47.23 44.85
N VAL A 39 1.20 -48.20 45.36
CA VAL A 39 2.59 -48.08 45.82
C VAL A 39 3.50 -48.72 44.79
N TYR A 40 4.67 -48.12 44.62
CA TYR A 40 5.73 -48.58 43.74
C TYR A 40 7.03 -48.78 44.51
N GLY A 41 7.67 -49.92 44.35
CA GLY A 41 9.02 -50.17 44.83
C GLY A 41 9.96 -50.39 43.67
N ARG A 42 11.14 -49.75 43.67
CA ARG A 42 12.21 -50.07 42.72
C ARG A 42 13.39 -50.70 43.42
N VAL A 43 14.00 -51.71 42.81
CA VAL A 43 15.27 -52.28 43.26
C VAL A 43 16.35 -52.00 42.22
N LEU A 44 17.49 -51.49 42.68
CA LEU A 44 18.65 -51.15 41.86
C LEU A 44 19.89 -51.92 42.35
N ASP A 45 20.83 -52.20 41.46
CA ASP A 45 22.17 -52.68 41.80
C ASP A 45 23.08 -51.56 42.32
N HIS A 46 24.33 -51.90 42.68
CA HIS A 46 25.32 -50.93 43.19
C HIS A 46 25.79 -49.91 42.14
N SER A 47 25.47 -50.12 40.85
CA SER A 47 25.70 -49.17 39.75
C SER A 47 24.45 -48.34 39.43
N GLY A 48 23.38 -48.46 40.23
CA GLY A 48 22.12 -47.75 40.03
C GLY A 48 21.23 -48.33 38.93
N ARG A 49 21.50 -49.55 38.45
CA ARG A 49 20.73 -50.19 37.36
C ARG A 49 19.60 -51.07 37.89
N PRO A 50 18.44 -51.14 37.20
CA PRO A 50 17.27 -51.88 37.66
C PRO A 50 17.47 -53.39 37.77
N LEU A 51 17.11 -53.98 38.91
CA LEU A 51 17.14 -55.43 39.15
C LEU A 51 15.73 -56.02 39.05
N GLY A 52 15.55 -56.97 38.12
CA GLY A 52 14.29 -57.68 37.90
C GLY A 52 14.11 -58.94 38.75
N GLN A 53 12.84 -59.34 38.95
CA GLN A 53 12.40 -60.52 39.70
C GLN A 53 12.85 -60.56 41.17
N ILE A 54 13.17 -59.41 41.75
CA ILE A 54 13.46 -59.29 43.19
C ILE A 54 12.11 -59.25 43.93
N PRO A 55 11.91 -60.05 44.99
CA PRO A 55 10.74 -59.93 45.86
C PRO A 55 10.85 -58.72 46.79
N LEU A 56 9.73 -58.01 46.99
CA LEU A 56 9.60 -56.90 47.92
C LEU A 56 8.23 -56.86 48.57
N THR A 57 8.16 -56.36 49.80
CA THR A 57 6.91 -55.99 50.46
C THR A 57 6.68 -54.49 50.29
N LEU A 58 5.52 -54.11 49.80
CA LEU A 58 5.05 -52.73 49.69
C LEU A 58 3.99 -52.48 50.76
N SER A 59 4.14 -51.41 51.54
CA SER A 59 3.22 -51.09 52.63
C SER A 59 2.79 -49.63 52.67
N ALA A 60 1.64 -49.39 53.30
CA ALA A 60 1.01 -48.09 53.45
C ALA A 60 0.29 -48.05 54.81
N GLY A 61 0.97 -47.55 55.84
CA GLY A 61 0.52 -47.69 57.23
C GLY A 61 0.48 -49.16 57.67
N ALA A 62 -0.71 -49.68 57.98
CA ALA A 62 -0.88 -51.07 58.42
C ALA A 62 -1.14 -52.07 57.28
N GLY A 63 -1.42 -51.60 56.06
CA GLY A 63 -1.60 -52.47 54.90
C GLY A 63 -0.26 -52.85 54.28
N GLN A 64 -0.12 -54.09 53.83
CA GLN A 64 1.07 -54.60 53.15
C GLN A 64 0.71 -55.60 52.05
N VAL A 65 1.48 -55.61 50.96
CA VAL A 65 1.32 -56.51 49.80
C VAL A 65 2.70 -56.92 49.28
N GLU A 66 2.90 -58.21 49.02
CA GLU A 66 4.10 -58.72 48.36
C GLU A 66 4.03 -58.54 46.84
N ALA A 67 5.15 -58.14 46.23
CA ALA A 67 5.29 -57.93 44.80
C ALA A 67 6.69 -58.34 44.32
N HIS A 68 6.88 -58.46 43.00
CA HIS A 68 8.18 -58.75 42.38
C HIS A 68 8.52 -57.69 41.33
N THR A 69 9.79 -57.30 41.21
CA THR A 69 10.21 -56.30 40.21
C THR A 69 10.11 -56.81 38.76
N GLY A 70 9.71 -55.92 37.86
CA GLY A 70 9.83 -56.07 36.42
C GLY A 70 11.25 -55.82 35.92
N ALA A 71 11.46 -55.87 34.60
CA ALA A 71 12.76 -55.65 33.97
C ALA A 71 13.28 -54.20 34.11
N ASP A 72 12.38 -53.24 34.34
CA ASP A 72 12.65 -51.83 34.69
C ASP A 72 12.98 -51.62 36.18
N GLY A 73 13.04 -52.73 36.94
CA GLY A 73 13.34 -52.77 38.36
C GLY A 73 12.18 -52.35 39.24
N TRP A 74 11.00 -52.02 38.69
CA TRP A 74 9.84 -51.60 39.46
C TRP A 74 8.88 -52.75 39.74
N ALA A 75 8.30 -52.79 40.94
CA ALA A 75 7.06 -53.49 41.23
C ALA A 75 5.96 -52.47 41.58
N ALA A 76 4.70 -52.83 41.34
CA ALA A 76 3.54 -52.02 41.68
C ALA A 76 2.49 -52.86 42.41
N ALA A 77 1.94 -52.37 43.51
CA ALA A 77 0.83 -52.99 44.22
C ALA A 77 -0.22 -51.96 44.62
N SER A 78 -1.49 -52.37 44.71
CA SER A 78 -2.52 -51.57 45.39
C SER A 78 -2.56 -52.01 46.84
N VAL A 79 -2.20 -51.11 47.75
CA VAL A 79 -2.07 -51.40 49.18
C VAL A 79 -3.25 -50.77 49.93
N PRO A 80 -4.02 -51.55 50.73
CA PRO A 80 -5.13 -51.01 51.51
C PRO A 80 -4.64 -50.02 52.57
N MET A 81 -5.24 -48.84 52.66
CA MET A 81 -4.85 -47.83 53.63
C MET A 81 -5.87 -47.69 54.77
N PRO A 82 -5.42 -47.40 56.01
CA PRO A 82 -6.32 -47.02 57.09
C PRO A 82 -7.01 -45.69 56.77
N SER A 83 -8.29 -45.55 57.13
CA SER A 83 -9.02 -44.28 57.12
C SER A 83 -8.51 -43.35 58.23
N GLY A 84 -8.28 -42.08 57.93
CA GLY A 84 -7.88 -41.08 58.92
C GLY A 84 -7.22 -39.85 58.29
N PHE A 85 -6.77 -38.92 59.14
CA PHE A 85 -6.06 -37.70 58.74
C PHE A 85 -4.56 -37.71 59.08
N GLU A 86 -4.06 -38.79 59.68
CA GLU A 86 -2.65 -38.93 60.04
C GLU A 86 -1.76 -39.07 58.78
N PRO A 87 -0.51 -38.55 58.82
CA PRO A 87 0.49 -38.76 57.78
C PRO A 87 0.70 -40.26 57.55
N LEU A 88 0.71 -40.67 56.29
CA LEU A 88 0.81 -42.06 55.93
C LEU A 88 2.26 -42.42 55.62
N VAL A 89 2.85 -43.34 56.38
CA VAL A 89 4.17 -43.89 56.05
C VAL A 89 3.99 -44.95 54.95
N VAL A 90 4.74 -44.78 53.85
CA VAL A 90 4.78 -45.71 52.72
C VAL A 90 6.15 -46.36 52.70
N GLU A 91 6.20 -47.68 52.62
CA GLU A 91 7.46 -48.42 52.72
C GLU A 91 7.62 -49.42 51.58
N ALA A 92 8.86 -49.57 51.10
CA ALA A 92 9.29 -50.68 50.27
C ALA A 92 10.44 -51.40 50.98
N SER A 93 10.28 -52.70 51.21
CA SER A 93 11.29 -53.54 51.86
C SER A 93 11.64 -54.77 51.04
N THR A 94 12.89 -55.18 51.13
CA THR A 94 13.45 -56.44 50.64
C THR A 94 13.92 -57.26 51.85
N ALA A 95 14.56 -58.41 51.60
CA ALA A 95 15.22 -59.16 52.67
C ALA A 95 16.37 -58.40 53.36
N ASN A 96 16.96 -57.40 52.69
CA ASN A 96 18.20 -56.74 53.15
C ASN A 96 18.05 -55.24 53.41
N ARG A 97 17.01 -54.58 52.89
CA ARG A 97 16.82 -53.12 52.99
C ARG A 97 15.38 -52.74 53.22
N LEU A 98 15.21 -51.54 53.78
CA LEU A 98 13.94 -50.90 54.02
C LEU A 98 14.08 -49.42 53.65
N VAL A 99 13.16 -48.92 52.84
CA VAL A 99 13.06 -47.49 52.50
C VAL A 99 11.64 -47.02 52.77
N ARG A 100 11.54 -45.83 53.38
CA ARG A 100 10.31 -45.21 53.85
C ARG A 100 10.18 -43.82 53.26
N ASP A 101 8.95 -43.41 52.98
CA ASP A 101 8.58 -42.04 52.66
C ASP A 101 7.24 -41.67 53.33
N VAL A 102 6.91 -40.38 53.37
CA VAL A 102 5.68 -39.86 53.99
C VAL A 102 4.72 -39.35 52.93
N ALA A 103 3.66 -40.12 52.68
CA ALA A 103 2.55 -39.74 51.83
C ALA A 103 1.56 -38.81 52.57
N ILE A 104 1.26 -37.67 51.94
CA ILE A 104 0.24 -36.72 52.39
C ILE A 104 -1.06 -37.02 51.65
N ARG A 105 -2.15 -37.26 52.37
CA ARG A 105 -3.48 -37.53 51.81
C ARG A 105 -3.98 -36.34 50.99
N GLY A 106 -4.46 -36.60 49.77
CA GLY A 106 -4.78 -35.59 48.76
C GLY A 106 -3.58 -35.07 47.96
N GLY A 107 -2.36 -35.53 48.27
CA GLY A 107 -1.16 -35.21 47.50
C GLY A 107 -1.11 -35.89 46.13
N GLN A 108 -0.34 -35.32 45.19
CA GLN A 108 -0.20 -35.81 43.81
C GLN A 108 0.66 -37.08 43.65
N GLY A 109 1.27 -37.57 44.73
CA GLY A 109 2.21 -38.70 44.69
C GLY A 109 3.60 -38.33 44.15
N LEU A 110 4.44 -39.35 44.01
CA LEU A 110 5.78 -39.25 43.41
C LEU A 110 5.88 -39.92 42.02
N GLY A 111 4.77 -40.48 41.53
CA GLY A 111 4.69 -41.18 40.25
C GLY A 111 5.35 -42.57 40.27
N GLY A 112 5.27 -43.28 39.14
CA GLY A 112 5.64 -44.70 39.06
C GLY A 112 6.40 -45.09 37.79
N PRO A 113 6.28 -46.36 37.37
CA PRO A 113 6.84 -46.91 36.14
C PRO A 113 6.50 -46.08 34.90
N GLY A 114 7.36 -46.13 33.88
CA GLY A 114 7.21 -45.32 32.66
C GLY A 114 7.72 -43.87 32.78
N THR A 115 8.24 -43.47 33.94
CA THR A 115 9.06 -42.26 34.07
C THR A 115 10.51 -42.60 33.71
N PRO A 116 11.13 -41.95 32.70
CA PRO A 116 12.53 -42.21 32.36
C PRO A 116 13.48 -41.78 33.48
N ASP A 117 14.63 -42.44 33.58
CA ASP A 117 15.63 -42.23 34.64
C ASP A 117 16.30 -40.87 34.54
N LEU A 118 16.57 -40.41 33.30
CA LEU A 118 16.89 -39.03 33.01
C LEU A 118 16.02 -38.56 31.84
N LYS A 119 15.55 -37.31 31.94
CA LYS A 119 14.94 -36.57 30.85
C LYS A 119 15.66 -35.24 30.71
N ASP A 120 15.92 -34.83 29.48
CA ASP A 120 16.46 -33.51 29.18
C ASP A 120 15.81 -32.95 27.92
N GLN A 121 15.85 -31.62 27.75
CA GLN A 121 15.23 -30.91 26.64
C GLN A 121 16.15 -29.79 26.16
N VAL A 122 16.49 -29.82 24.88
CA VAL A 122 17.28 -28.76 24.24
C VAL A 122 16.43 -28.07 23.20
N ALA A 123 16.23 -26.75 23.37
CA ALA A 123 15.62 -25.90 22.36
C ALA A 123 16.60 -25.69 21.19
N LEU A 124 16.14 -25.94 19.97
CA LEU A 124 16.86 -25.72 18.73
C LEU A 124 16.26 -24.52 18.00
N SER A 125 16.97 -23.39 17.98
CA SER A 125 16.57 -22.21 17.21
C SER A 125 16.91 -22.41 15.72
N ILE A 126 15.89 -22.58 14.88
CA ILE A 126 16.01 -22.71 13.43
C ILE A 126 15.82 -21.32 12.82
N ARG A 127 16.87 -20.81 12.17
CA ARG A 127 16.88 -19.47 11.53
C ARG A 127 16.71 -19.59 10.01
N PRO A 128 16.14 -18.56 9.33
CA PRO A 128 16.12 -18.47 7.87
C PRO A 128 17.52 -18.56 7.27
N GLY A 129 17.61 -19.04 6.02
CA GLY A 129 18.86 -19.04 5.26
C GLY A 129 19.24 -17.67 4.70
N ASN A 130 20.33 -17.65 3.92
CA ASN A 130 20.74 -16.45 3.18
C ASN A 130 19.65 -16.00 2.20
N VAL A 131 19.55 -14.68 1.96
CA VAL A 131 18.63 -14.11 0.98
C VAL A 131 18.90 -14.67 -0.42
N GLU A 132 17.87 -15.26 -1.03
CA GLU A 132 17.90 -15.74 -2.41
C GLU A 132 16.92 -14.97 -3.30
N ASN A 133 15.77 -14.53 -2.78
CA ASN A 133 14.81 -13.68 -3.50
C ASN A 133 14.61 -12.31 -2.81
N ILE A 134 14.37 -11.27 -3.62
CA ILE A 134 14.04 -9.92 -3.17
C ILE A 134 12.76 -9.51 -3.89
N GLU A 135 11.64 -9.51 -3.18
CA GLU A 135 10.36 -8.98 -3.66
C GLU A 135 10.35 -7.48 -3.45
N LEU A 136 10.36 -6.70 -4.54
CA LEU A 136 10.38 -5.24 -4.51
C LEU A 136 9.14 -4.68 -5.20
N THR A 137 8.34 -3.92 -4.47
CA THR A 137 7.06 -3.36 -4.92
C THR A 137 7.00 -1.86 -4.65
N VAL A 138 6.18 -1.14 -5.42
CA VAL A 138 5.96 0.31 -5.25
C VAL A 138 4.49 0.64 -5.46
N GLU A 139 3.89 1.35 -4.50
CA GLU A 139 2.47 1.73 -4.54
C GLU A 139 2.26 3.22 -4.27
N PRO A 140 1.55 3.97 -5.15
CA PRO A 140 1.02 3.54 -6.44
C PRO A 140 2.13 3.39 -7.50
N ALA A 141 1.95 2.47 -8.46
CA ALA A 141 2.88 2.31 -9.60
C ALA A 141 2.88 3.50 -10.59
N ILE A 142 1.89 4.40 -10.48
CA ILE A 142 1.82 5.66 -11.22
C ILE A 142 1.58 6.79 -10.22
N LEU A 143 2.53 7.71 -10.11
CA LEU A 143 2.51 8.84 -9.17
C LEU A 143 2.35 10.16 -9.93
N TYR A 144 1.40 11.00 -9.51
CA TYR A 144 1.20 12.34 -10.09
C TYR A 144 2.05 13.37 -9.36
N ALA A 145 3.18 13.78 -9.96
CA ALA A 145 4.12 14.76 -9.41
C ALA A 145 3.42 16.08 -9.05
N GLY A 146 3.41 16.40 -7.76
CA GLY A 146 2.84 17.61 -7.15
C GLY A 146 3.41 17.78 -5.74
N GLN A 147 3.13 18.90 -5.06
CA GLN A 147 3.83 19.31 -3.82
C GLN A 147 3.71 18.35 -2.61
N ARG A 148 2.91 17.28 -2.69
CA ARG A 148 2.71 16.24 -1.67
C ARG A 148 2.50 14.87 -2.30
N ALA A 149 3.10 14.62 -3.47
CA ALA A 149 2.99 13.36 -4.17
C ALA A 149 3.98 12.36 -3.56
N THR A 150 3.49 11.28 -2.97
CA THR A 150 4.32 10.26 -2.32
C THR A 150 3.92 8.86 -2.78
N ALA A 151 4.88 7.93 -2.78
CA ALA A 151 4.64 6.51 -3.02
C ALA A 151 5.40 5.69 -1.97
N PHE A 152 4.91 4.50 -1.64
CA PHE A 152 5.55 3.60 -0.69
C PHE A 152 6.27 2.48 -1.43
N VAL A 153 7.55 2.29 -1.08
CA VAL A 153 8.39 1.21 -1.59
C VAL A 153 8.43 0.12 -0.53
N SER A 154 7.99 -1.08 -0.86
CA SER A 154 7.97 -2.23 0.05
C SER A 154 8.90 -3.34 -0.45
N VAL A 155 9.78 -3.82 0.42
CA VAL A 155 10.77 -4.85 0.15
C VAL A 155 10.57 -6.05 1.08
N VAL A 156 10.48 -7.26 0.53
CA VAL A 156 10.48 -8.50 1.31
C VAL A 156 11.65 -9.37 0.86
N LEU A 157 12.52 -9.71 1.82
CA LEU A 157 13.67 -10.59 1.60
C LEU A 157 13.25 -12.04 1.90
N ARG A 158 13.54 -12.99 1.01
CA ARG A 158 13.26 -14.41 1.23
C ARG A 158 14.48 -15.30 1.02
N ASP A 159 14.56 -16.37 1.81
CA ASP A 159 15.52 -17.45 1.60
C ASP A 159 15.05 -18.45 0.51
N ARG A 160 15.85 -19.49 0.27
CA ARG A 160 15.54 -20.59 -0.67
C ARG A 160 14.20 -21.26 -0.44
N SER A 161 13.73 -21.30 0.81
CA SER A 161 12.50 -21.96 1.23
C SER A 161 11.29 -21.03 1.16
N GLY A 162 11.48 -19.75 0.77
CA GLY A 162 10.46 -18.72 0.77
C GLY A 162 10.21 -18.06 2.13
N LEU A 163 11.04 -18.38 3.15
CA LEU A 163 10.91 -17.81 4.49
C LEU A 163 11.45 -16.37 4.53
N PRO A 164 10.80 -15.44 5.26
CA PRO A 164 11.26 -14.06 5.37
C PRO A 164 12.60 -13.97 6.11
N VAL A 165 13.52 -13.14 5.62
CA VAL A 165 14.85 -12.93 6.20
C VAL A 165 14.91 -11.54 6.84
N VAL A 166 14.75 -11.51 8.17
CA VAL A 166 14.65 -10.25 8.95
C VAL A 166 15.97 -9.73 9.52
N SER A 167 17.05 -10.51 9.44
CA SER A 167 18.36 -10.17 10.00
C SER A 167 19.24 -9.32 9.08
N GLU A 168 18.72 -8.87 7.94
CA GLU A 168 19.52 -8.37 6.80
C GLU A 168 19.13 -6.95 6.40
N ALA A 169 20.06 -6.01 6.54
CA ALA A 169 19.79 -4.61 6.22
C ALA A 169 19.66 -4.36 4.71
N VAL A 170 18.63 -3.61 4.33
CA VAL A 170 18.38 -3.14 2.96
C VAL A 170 18.93 -1.73 2.77
N GLU A 171 19.45 -1.47 1.59
CA GLU A 171 19.78 -0.16 1.02
C GLU A 171 18.84 0.10 -0.15
N LEU A 172 18.30 1.31 -0.23
CA LEU A 172 17.35 1.73 -1.28
C LEU A 172 17.91 2.93 -2.04
N GLU A 173 17.85 2.86 -3.37
CA GLU A 173 18.30 3.92 -4.27
C GLU A 173 17.23 4.20 -5.35
N ALA A 174 16.99 5.46 -5.67
CA ALA A 174 16.15 5.89 -6.79
C ALA A 174 16.99 6.61 -7.85
N SER A 175 16.60 6.49 -9.12
CA SER A 175 17.28 7.18 -10.23
C SER A 175 17.01 8.70 -10.31
N GLU A 176 15.95 9.17 -9.66
CA GLU A 176 15.50 10.58 -9.55
C GLU A 176 14.62 10.69 -8.30
N GLY A 177 14.63 11.82 -7.59
CA GLY A 177 13.89 11.99 -6.34
C GLY A 177 14.63 11.51 -5.09
N THR A 178 13.89 11.35 -4.00
CA THR A 178 14.41 10.99 -2.67
C THR A 178 13.64 9.82 -2.09
N LEU A 179 14.36 8.90 -1.44
CA LEU A 179 13.81 7.82 -0.63
C LEU A 179 14.22 8.05 0.83
N ASP A 180 13.29 7.84 1.75
CA ASP A 180 13.60 7.79 3.18
C ASP A 180 14.35 6.50 3.55
N GLU A 181 15.00 6.48 4.72
CA GLU A 181 15.69 5.28 5.22
C GLU A 181 14.66 4.14 5.41
N PRO A 182 14.89 2.93 4.88
CA PRO A 182 13.93 1.83 4.95
C PRO A 182 13.69 1.34 6.40
N ILE A 183 12.44 1.45 6.85
CA ILE A 183 12.00 1.04 8.18
C ILE A 183 11.48 -0.40 8.13
N GLN A 184 12.08 -1.28 8.93
CA GLN A 184 11.60 -2.65 9.10
C GLN A 184 10.27 -2.69 9.86
N GLN A 185 9.32 -3.48 9.36
CA GLN A 185 8.00 -3.71 9.95
C GLN A 185 7.97 -5.03 10.74
N ASP A 186 6.95 -5.22 11.59
CA ASP A 186 6.76 -6.42 12.40
C ASP A 186 6.59 -7.72 11.58
N ASP A 187 6.16 -7.61 10.32
CA ASP A 187 6.02 -8.75 9.38
C ASP A 187 7.33 -9.13 8.68
N GLY A 188 8.43 -8.39 8.94
CA GLY A 188 9.74 -8.58 8.35
C GLY A 188 9.96 -7.89 7.01
N SER A 189 8.98 -7.16 6.49
CA SER A 189 9.16 -6.27 5.33
C SER A 189 9.93 -4.99 5.69
N TYR A 190 10.49 -4.33 4.68
CA TYR A 190 11.05 -2.99 4.79
C TYR A 190 10.21 -2.02 3.98
N VAL A 191 9.83 -0.89 4.57
CA VAL A 191 9.04 0.16 3.90
C VAL A 191 9.80 1.48 3.92
N ALA A 192 9.84 2.17 2.78
CA ALA A 192 10.34 3.53 2.66
C ALA A 192 9.35 4.40 1.88
N GLU A 193 9.30 5.70 2.21
CA GLU A 193 8.55 6.69 1.45
C GLU A 193 9.42 7.24 0.31
N TYR A 194 8.82 7.34 -0.88
CA TYR A 194 9.39 7.97 -2.06
C TYR A 194 8.74 9.33 -2.30
N SER A 195 9.58 10.37 -2.39
CA SER A 195 9.20 11.69 -2.85
C SER A 195 9.86 12.01 -4.20
N PRO A 196 9.08 12.33 -5.25
CA PRO A 196 9.61 12.67 -6.57
C PRO A 196 10.23 14.07 -6.59
N GLU A 197 11.19 14.28 -7.49
CA GLU A 197 11.62 15.63 -7.84
C GLU A 197 10.49 16.45 -8.46
N SER A 198 10.52 17.76 -8.21
CA SER A 198 9.56 18.70 -8.77
C SER A 198 9.76 18.84 -10.28
N GLY A 199 8.76 18.47 -11.09
CA GLY A 199 8.79 18.76 -12.53
C GLY A 199 7.63 18.20 -13.37
N ASP A 200 7.30 18.89 -14.45
CA ASP A 200 6.06 18.74 -15.22
C ASP A 200 6.11 17.75 -16.41
N ARG A 201 7.16 16.92 -16.52
CA ARG A 201 7.44 16.20 -17.79
C ARG A 201 6.75 14.85 -17.96
N SER A 202 6.60 14.07 -16.89
CA SER A 202 6.38 12.60 -16.91
C SER A 202 7.67 11.82 -17.20
N ARG A 203 8.03 10.83 -16.36
CA ARG A 203 9.25 10.00 -16.49
C ARG A 203 9.09 8.63 -15.80
N ASP A 204 9.95 7.67 -16.17
CA ASP A 204 10.07 6.37 -15.50
C ASP A 204 11.22 6.44 -14.49
N VAL A 205 10.91 6.29 -13.21
CA VAL A 205 11.91 6.23 -12.13
C VAL A 205 12.23 4.76 -11.85
N THR A 206 13.52 4.42 -11.83
CA THR A 206 13.98 3.09 -11.42
C THR A 206 14.34 3.12 -9.94
N ILE A 207 13.71 2.24 -9.17
CA ILE A 207 14.01 2.04 -7.75
C ILE A 207 14.78 0.73 -7.62
N THR A 208 15.89 0.75 -6.89
CA THR A 208 16.77 -0.39 -6.64
C THR A 208 16.77 -0.70 -5.15
N ALA A 209 16.54 -1.96 -4.79
CA ALA A 209 16.79 -2.47 -3.45
C ALA A 209 18.02 -3.37 -3.47
N LYS A 210 18.88 -3.23 -2.46
CA LYS A 210 20.15 -3.94 -2.35
C LYS A 210 20.38 -4.43 -0.91
N VAL A 211 20.76 -5.69 -0.75
CA VAL A 211 21.05 -6.28 0.57
C VAL A 211 22.50 -5.98 0.94
N LYS A 212 22.72 -5.29 2.08
CA LYS A 212 24.05 -4.75 2.45
C LYS A 212 25.12 -5.85 2.64
N SER A 213 24.76 -7.04 3.12
CA SER A 213 25.69 -8.15 3.37
C SER A 213 26.11 -8.91 2.11
N SER A 214 25.17 -9.16 1.18
CA SER A 214 25.36 -10.06 0.03
C SER A 214 25.53 -9.32 -1.30
N GLY A 215 25.22 -8.03 -1.35
CA GLY A 215 25.23 -7.23 -2.57
C GLY A 215 24.16 -7.62 -3.59
N ARG A 216 23.29 -8.59 -3.30
CA ARG A 216 22.14 -8.94 -4.17
C ARG A 216 21.21 -7.73 -4.28
N SER A 217 20.67 -7.51 -5.48
CA SER A 217 19.73 -6.42 -5.74
C SER A 217 18.55 -6.85 -6.61
N ALA A 218 17.47 -6.08 -6.51
CA ALA A 218 16.30 -6.13 -7.39
C ALA A 218 15.89 -4.70 -7.78
N THR A 219 15.20 -4.55 -8.90
CA THR A 219 14.73 -3.25 -9.39
C THR A 219 13.25 -3.27 -9.75
N THR A 220 12.59 -2.14 -9.56
CA THR A 220 11.21 -1.89 -9.99
C THR A 220 11.09 -0.52 -10.66
N ARG A 221 9.94 -0.25 -11.29
CA ARG A 221 9.67 1.01 -12.00
C ARG A 221 8.45 1.71 -11.44
N LEU A 222 8.57 3.04 -11.32
CA LEU A 222 7.50 3.96 -10.92
C LEU A 222 7.31 5.01 -12.03
N GLU A 223 6.09 5.14 -12.59
CA GLU A 223 5.80 6.19 -13.58
C GLU A 223 5.43 7.50 -12.85
N VAL A 224 6.31 8.50 -12.86
CA VAL A 224 6.10 9.80 -12.22
C VAL A 224 5.56 10.81 -13.24
N VAL A 225 4.24 10.80 -13.43
CA VAL A 225 3.46 11.61 -14.37
C VAL A 225 3.29 13.05 -13.88
N ALA A 226 3.17 14.03 -14.77
CA ALA A 226 2.86 15.41 -14.39
C ALA A 226 1.46 15.55 -13.74
N SER A 227 1.30 16.43 -12.73
CA SER A 227 0.00 16.68 -12.09
C SER A 227 -1.11 17.04 -13.09
N PRO A 228 -2.37 16.63 -12.88
CA PRO A 228 -3.49 17.15 -13.66
C PRO A 228 -3.63 18.67 -13.46
N ILE A 229 -3.91 19.41 -14.54
CA ILE A 229 -4.19 20.86 -14.47
C ILE A 229 -5.56 21.06 -13.84
N ASN A 230 -5.62 21.54 -12.60
CA ASN A 230 -6.85 21.84 -11.87
C ASN A 230 -7.45 23.17 -12.32
N GLY A 231 -6.62 24.10 -12.79
CA GLY A 231 -7.10 25.21 -13.59
C GLY A 231 -5.97 25.96 -14.29
N ALA A 232 -6.35 26.92 -15.13
CA ALA A 232 -5.40 27.73 -15.87
C ALA A 232 -5.94 29.12 -16.17
N ILE A 233 -5.05 30.11 -16.26
CA ILE A 233 -5.35 31.44 -16.79
C ILE A 233 -4.52 31.63 -18.07
N GLY A 234 -5.20 31.86 -19.19
CA GLY A 234 -4.60 31.84 -20.52
C GLY A 234 -4.80 33.11 -21.33
N LEU A 235 -3.73 33.63 -21.91
CA LEU A 235 -3.77 34.65 -22.97
C LEU A 235 -3.59 33.96 -24.33
N VAL A 236 -4.44 34.27 -25.29
CA VAL A 236 -4.38 33.80 -26.69
C VAL A 236 -4.32 35.01 -27.62
N LEU A 237 -3.41 34.98 -28.58
CA LEU A 237 -3.23 35.97 -29.64
C LEU A 237 -3.37 35.26 -30.99
N GLY A 238 -4.14 35.82 -31.91
CA GLY A 238 -4.42 35.15 -33.17
C GLY A 238 -5.17 36.02 -34.17
N GLY A 239 -5.87 35.36 -35.08
CA GLY A 239 -6.76 36.01 -36.03
C GLY A 239 -8.07 35.25 -36.21
N ILE A 240 -9.13 35.97 -36.57
CA ILE A 240 -10.44 35.45 -36.95
C ILE A 240 -10.73 35.80 -38.41
N THR A 241 -11.31 34.87 -39.15
CA THR A 241 -11.77 35.06 -40.52
C THR A 241 -13.24 34.70 -40.69
N ASN A 242 -13.96 35.58 -41.38
CA ASN A 242 -15.32 35.35 -41.87
C ASN A 242 -15.34 34.83 -43.32
N PHE A 243 -14.23 34.23 -43.78
CA PHE A 243 -13.96 33.80 -45.15
C PHE A 243 -13.79 34.93 -46.20
N GLY A 244 -13.76 36.20 -45.78
CA GLY A 244 -13.38 37.34 -46.63
C GLY A 244 -12.13 38.07 -46.17
N GLN A 245 -12.00 38.33 -44.87
CA GLN A 245 -10.87 39.06 -44.27
C GLN A 245 -10.34 38.32 -43.03
N VAL A 246 -9.03 38.41 -42.76
CA VAL A 246 -8.45 38.01 -41.47
C VAL A 246 -8.28 39.25 -40.59
N ASN A 247 -8.89 39.23 -39.41
CA ASN A 247 -8.78 40.29 -38.41
C ASN A 247 -8.05 39.77 -37.17
N PRO A 248 -7.12 40.53 -36.56
CA PRO A 248 -6.49 40.13 -35.31
C PRO A 248 -7.51 39.96 -34.18
N ALA A 249 -7.22 39.00 -33.31
CA ALA A 249 -8.02 38.66 -32.15
C ALA A 249 -7.14 38.43 -30.92
N VAL A 250 -7.62 38.87 -29.76
CA VAL A 250 -7.05 38.59 -28.44
C VAL A 250 -8.10 37.90 -27.58
N GLY A 251 -7.69 36.93 -26.76
CA GLY A 251 -8.56 36.20 -25.84
C GLY A 251 -7.90 36.01 -24.48
N LEU A 252 -8.65 36.21 -23.40
CA LEU A 252 -8.30 35.83 -22.04
C LEU A 252 -9.27 34.74 -21.59
N HIS A 253 -8.73 33.65 -21.04
CA HIS A 253 -9.50 32.48 -20.63
C HIS A 253 -9.15 32.05 -19.20
N LEU A 254 -10.17 31.63 -18.45
CA LEU A 254 -10.07 30.93 -17.18
C LEU A 254 -10.63 29.52 -17.37
N ASP A 255 -9.77 28.52 -17.24
CA ASP A 255 -10.11 27.10 -17.31
C ASP A 255 -10.13 26.52 -15.89
N LEU A 256 -11.19 25.78 -15.53
CA LEU A 256 -11.36 25.17 -14.21
C LEU A 256 -11.75 23.69 -14.36
N ARG A 257 -10.91 22.76 -13.88
CA ARG A 257 -11.27 21.33 -13.81
C ARG A 257 -12.32 21.13 -12.73
N THR A 258 -13.35 20.36 -13.05
CA THR A 258 -14.49 20.19 -12.16
C THR A 258 -14.61 18.75 -11.69
N ALA A 259 -14.67 18.55 -10.37
CA ALA A 259 -14.62 17.23 -9.74
C ALA A 259 -15.86 16.35 -10.04
N TRP A 260 -17.01 16.98 -10.29
CA TRP A 260 -18.32 16.31 -10.39
C TRP A 260 -18.53 15.40 -11.61
N VAL A 261 -17.72 15.53 -12.67
CA VAL A 261 -17.86 14.80 -13.95
C VAL A 261 -16.52 14.16 -14.34
N GLY A 262 -15.76 13.76 -13.31
CA GLY A 262 -14.47 13.09 -13.48
C GLY A 262 -13.35 13.99 -13.98
N ARG A 263 -12.13 13.44 -14.03
CA ARG A 263 -10.89 14.21 -14.29
C ARG A 263 -10.77 14.77 -15.71
N THR A 264 -11.69 14.48 -16.64
CA THR A 264 -11.60 14.87 -18.06
C THR A 264 -12.33 16.18 -18.36
N MET A 265 -13.33 16.58 -17.57
CA MET A 265 -14.13 17.77 -17.86
C MET A 265 -13.55 19.03 -17.21
N MET A 266 -13.50 20.11 -17.98
CA MET A 266 -13.20 21.46 -17.50
C MET A 266 -14.31 22.43 -17.91
N PHE A 267 -14.59 23.38 -17.04
CA PHE A 267 -15.37 24.58 -17.32
C PHE A 267 -14.44 25.67 -17.89
N ARG A 268 -14.93 26.47 -18.83
CA ARG A 268 -14.21 27.62 -19.41
C ARG A 268 -15.07 28.87 -19.30
N LEU A 269 -14.46 29.94 -18.78
CA LEU A 269 -14.91 31.31 -18.92
C LEU A 269 -13.90 32.04 -19.82
N GLY A 270 -14.37 32.69 -20.89
CA GLY A 270 -13.53 33.45 -21.82
C GLY A 270 -14.05 34.86 -22.04
N VAL A 271 -13.14 35.80 -22.27
CA VAL A 271 -13.44 37.10 -22.87
C VAL A 271 -12.46 37.36 -24.00
N GLY A 272 -12.95 37.73 -25.17
CA GLY A 272 -12.11 38.11 -26.30
C GLY A 272 -12.37 39.53 -26.78
N GLN A 273 -11.53 39.97 -27.72
CA GLN A 273 -11.78 41.13 -28.55
C GLN A 273 -11.31 40.82 -29.97
N HIS A 274 -12.14 41.16 -30.96
CA HIS A 274 -11.74 41.28 -32.35
C HIS A 274 -12.46 42.47 -32.98
N TRP A 275 -11.93 42.97 -34.09
CA TRP A 275 -12.64 43.91 -34.95
C TRP A 275 -13.05 43.22 -36.25
N ASN A 276 -14.13 43.67 -36.86
CA ASN A 276 -14.49 43.34 -38.24
C ASN A 276 -14.65 44.65 -39.01
N MET A 277 -14.11 44.70 -40.22
CA MET A 277 -14.37 45.76 -41.18
C MET A 277 -15.10 45.12 -42.36
N SER A 278 -16.11 45.79 -42.89
CA SER A 278 -16.83 45.36 -44.07
C SER A 278 -17.13 46.59 -44.90
N GLU A 279 -16.76 46.53 -46.18
CA GLU A 279 -17.14 47.52 -47.16
C GLU A 279 -18.40 47.03 -47.86
N ILE A 280 -19.45 47.84 -47.83
CA ILE A 280 -20.74 47.57 -48.46
C ILE A 280 -20.83 48.52 -49.63
N ASP A 281 -20.86 47.98 -50.84
CA ASP A 281 -21.24 48.74 -52.01
C ASP A 281 -22.72 49.13 -51.84
N ALA A 282 -22.97 50.43 -51.78
CA ALA A 282 -24.28 51.01 -51.69
C ALA A 282 -24.41 51.97 -52.86
N ASP A 283 -25.57 52.01 -53.52
CA ASP A 283 -25.86 52.89 -54.68
C ASP A 283 -25.91 54.40 -54.31
N LEU A 284 -25.17 54.81 -53.27
CA LEU A 284 -25.06 56.14 -52.68
C LEU A 284 -23.78 56.88 -53.14
N GLY A 285 -23.02 56.32 -54.08
CA GLY A 285 -21.83 56.92 -54.70
C GLY A 285 -20.51 56.56 -54.01
N ASP A 286 -20.43 56.74 -52.69
CA ASP A 286 -19.28 56.31 -51.88
C ASP A 286 -19.57 54.98 -51.16
N PRO A 287 -18.62 54.04 -51.10
CA PRO A 287 -18.82 52.76 -50.44
C PRO A 287 -18.99 52.93 -48.92
N ALA A 288 -20.01 52.27 -48.37
CA ALA A 288 -20.32 52.35 -46.96
C ALA A 288 -19.44 51.38 -46.15
N ARG A 289 -18.53 51.92 -45.33
CA ARG A 289 -17.65 51.12 -44.47
C ARG A 289 -18.27 50.93 -43.10
N VAL A 290 -18.60 49.68 -42.77
CA VAL A 290 -19.06 49.28 -41.44
C VAL A 290 -17.88 48.70 -40.66
N ARG A 291 -17.58 49.31 -39.52
CA ARG A 291 -16.62 48.80 -38.52
C ARG A 291 -17.39 48.28 -37.32
N LEU A 292 -17.11 47.04 -36.91
CA LEU A 292 -17.56 46.47 -35.65
C LEU A 292 -16.36 46.19 -34.76
N ILE A 293 -16.45 46.51 -33.48
CA ILE A 293 -15.55 46.04 -32.43
C ILE A 293 -16.38 45.14 -31.52
N ILE A 294 -15.97 43.88 -31.36
CA ILE A 294 -16.79 42.81 -30.80
C ILE A 294 -16.03 42.16 -29.65
N TYR A 295 -16.71 42.02 -28.50
CA TYR A 295 -16.16 41.51 -27.25
C TYR A 295 -16.84 40.20 -26.85
N PRO A 296 -16.56 39.04 -27.49
CA PRO A 296 -17.21 37.78 -27.14
C PRO A 296 -16.90 37.37 -25.70
N ILE A 297 -17.95 37.25 -24.88
CA ILE A 297 -17.93 36.63 -23.56
C ILE A 297 -18.44 35.19 -23.72
N GLU A 298 -17.63 34.21 -23.34
CA GLU A 298 -17.85 32.79 -23.61
C GLU A 298 -17.91 32.00 -22.32
N VAL A 299 -18.93 31.13 -22.19
CA VAL A 299 -19.09 30.25 -21.03
C VAL A 299 -19.44 28.85 -21.52
N GLY A 300 -18.71 27.83 -21.07
CA GLY A 300 -19.00 26.47 -21.48
C GLY A 300 -18.13 25.40 -20.85
N VAL A 301 -18.12 24.24 -21.51
CA VAL A 301 -17.41 23.04 -21.05
C VAL A 301 -16.53 22.47 -22.15
N MET A 302 -15.41 21.88 -21.75
CA MET A 302 -14.50 21.16 -22.63
C MET A 302 -14.06 19.84 -22.00
N LEU A 303 -13.84 18.85 -22.86
CA LEU A 303 -13.16 17.61 -22.53
C LEU A 303 -11.67 17.81 -22.80
N ARG A 304 -10.82 17.58 -21.79
CA ARG A 304 -9.36 17.69 -21.88
C ARG A 304 -8.71 16.34 -21.52
N ARG A 305 -7.76 15.91 -22.34
CA ARG A 305 -6.88 14.77 -22.05
C ARG A 305 -5.43 15.24 -21.99
N ASP A 306 -4.79 14.99 -20.85
CA ASP A 306 -3.35 15.19 -20.64
C ASP A 306 -2.61 13.85 -20.86
N HIS A 307 -1.51 13.86 -21.63
CA HIS A 307 -0.62 12.71 -21.79
C HIS A 307 0.82 13.16 -22.08
N ARG A 308 1.80 12.71 -21.27
CA ARG A 308 3.24 13.00 -21.43
C ARG A 308 3.55 14.49 -21.70
N GLY A 309 3.01 15.36 -20.84
CA GLY A 309 3.17 16.81 -20.93
C GLY A 309 2.43 17.50 -22.08
N ARG A 310 1.60 16.78 -22.85
CA ARG A 310 0.76 17.31 -23.93
C ARG A 310 -0.71 17.31 -23.56
N GLY A 311 -1.40 18.41 -23.81
CA GLY A 311 -2.85 18.53 -23.71
C GLY A 311 -3.52 18.44 -25.07
N ILE A 312 -4.68 17.79 -25.14
CA ILE A 312 -5.66 17.95 -26.24
C ILE A 312 -7.01 18.27 -25.61
N TRP A 313 -7.73 19.26 -26.14
CA TRP A 313 -9.09 19.57 -25.70
C TRP A 313 -10.06 19.82 -26.86
N LEU A 314 -11.34 19.60 -26.57
CA LEU A 314 -12.48 19.93 -27.43
C LEU A 314 -13.65 20.38 -26.54
N GLY A 315 -14.36 21.45 -26.89
CA GLY A 315 -15.45 21.99 -26.08
C GLY A 315 -16.48 22.80 -26.85
N VAL A 316 -17.58 23.10 -26.16
CA VAL A 316 -18.70 23.91 -26.65
C VAL A 316 -19.06 24.97 -25.61
N MET A 317 -19.35 26.18 -26.07
CA MET A 317 -19.63 27.36 -25.23
C MET A 317 -20.85 28.11 -25.76
N GLY A 318 -21.65 28.63 -24.83
CA GLY A 318 -22.58 29.73 -25.12
C GLY A 318 -21.80 31.04 -25.17
N VAL A 319 -22.19 31.93 -26.08
CA VAL A 319 -21.52 33.22 -26.30
C VAL A 319 -22.53 34.35 -26.19
N VAL A 320 -22.15 35.42 -25.49
CA VAL A 320 -22.79 36.73 -25.62
C VAL A 320 -21.71 37.70 -26.05
N ALA A 321 -21.86 38.29 -27.23
CA ALA A 321 -20.87 39.19 -27.82
C ALA A 321 -21.42 40.63 -27.91
N PRO A 322 -21.24 41.45 -26.86
CA PRO A 322 -21.35 42.89 -26.96
C PRO A 322 -20.52 43.43 -28.12
N TYR A 323 -21.07 44.39 -28.85
CA TYR A 323 -20.38 45.06 -29.95
C TYR A 323 -20.65 46.57 -29.95
N TRP A 324 -19.68 47.30 -30.50
CA TRP A 324 -19.82 48.69 -30.91
C TRP A 324 -19.65 48.76 -32.42
N SER A 325 -20.66 49.26 -33.13
CA SER A 325 -20.67 49.44 -34.58
C SER A 325 -20.57 50.92 -34.95
N GLN A 326 -19.80 51.22 -36.00
CA GLN A 326 -19.67 52.53 -36.63
C GLN A 326 -19.82 52.37 -38.14
N MET A 327 -20.73 53.13 -38.75
CA MET A 327 -20.90 53.21 -40.21
C MET A 327 -20.33 54.54 -40.71
N ARG A 328 -19.53 54.47 -41.78
CA ARG A 328 -19.02 55.63 -42.50
C ARG A 328 -19.40 55.58 -43.97
N ILE A 329 -19.66 56.74 -44.56
CA ILE A 329 -19.77 56.94 -46.01
C ILE A 329 -18.77 58.05 -46.34
N GLY A 330 -17.82 57.78 -47.25
CA GLY A 330 -16.61 58.60 -47.37
C GLY A 330 -15.86 58.65 -46.02
N ASP A 331 -15.56 59.86 -45.55
CA ASP A 331 -14.94 60.09 -44.23
C ASP A 331 -15.98 60.34 -43.10
N ASP A 332 -17.24 60.61 -43.44
CA ASP A 332 -18.28 61.01 -42.51
C ASP A 332 -18.86 59.82 -41.72
N VAL A 333 -19.06 60.01 -40.41
CA VAL A 333 -19.69 59.02 -39.53
C VAL A 333 -21.20 59.18 -39.58
N VAL A 334 -21.84 58.44 -40.49
CA VAL A 334 -23.30 58.48 -40.70
C VAL A 334 -24.10 57.72 -39.64
N GLY A 335 -23.46 56.85 -38.85
CA GLY A 335 -24.13 56.14 -37.77
C GLY A 335 -23.19 55.46 -36.79
N SER A 336 -23.63 55.31 -35.54
CA SER A 336 -22.98 54.44 -34.56
C SER A 336 -24.02 53.83 -33.61
N GLY A 337 -23.69 52.69 -33.00
CA GLY A 337 -24.61 51.99 -32.11
C GLY A 337 -23.92 50.88 -31.33
N VAL A 338 -24.53 50.47 -30.23
CA VAL A 338 -24.09 49.32 -29.41
C VAL A 338 -25.17 48.25 -29.43
N GLY A 339 -24.76 46.99 -29.28
CA GLY A 339 -25.68 45.86 -29.18
C GLY A 339 -24.99 44.63 -28.61
N ALA A 340 -25.69 43.51 -28.60
CA ALA A 340 -25.13 42.22 -28.21
C ALA A 340 -25.66 41.12 -29.13
N LEU A 341 -24.77 40.20 -29.54
CA LEU A 341 -25.12 39.03 -30.34
C LEU A 341 -25.05 37.78 -29.46
N PRO A 342 -26.17 37.07 -29.20
CA PRO A 342 -26.11 35.74 -28.63
C PRO A 342 -25.56 34.77 -29.67
N GLY A 343 -24.90 33.71 -29.24
CA GLY A 343 -24.40 32.69 -30.17
C GLY A 343 -23.79 31.48 -29.47
N ILE A 344 -23.10 30.67 -30.25
CA ILE A 344 -22.37 29.49 -29.79
C ILE A 344 -20.95 29.52 -30.35
N SER A 345 -20.01 28.92 -29.61
CA SER A 345 -18.69 28.61 -30.14
C SER A 345 -18.28 27.17 -29.86
N PHE A 346 -17.44 26.64 -30.74
CA PHE A 346 -16.79 25.35 -30.62
C PHE A 346 -15.29 25.60 -30.59
N VAL A 347 -14.60 25.03 -29.60
CA VAL A 347 -13.15 25.23 -29.41
C VAL A 347 -12.45 23.89 -29.40
N GLY A 348 -11.31 23.80 -30.07
CA GLY A 348 -10.42 22.66 -30.00
C GLY A 348 -8.97 23.13 -30.01
N GLY A 349 -8.07 22.37 -29.39
CA GLY A 349 -6.68 22.77 -29.36
C GLY A 349 -5.74 21.73 -28.81
N VAL A 350 -4.45 22.04 -28.96
CA VAL A 350 -3.33 21.24 -28.45
C VAL A 350 -2.41 22.12 -27.62
N GLY A 351 -1.82 21.56 -26.59
CA GLY A 351 -0.94 22.29 -25.68
C GLY A 351 0.28 21.47 -25.25
N PHE A 352 1.34 22.19 -24.90
CA PHE A 352 2.63 21.64 -24.48
C PHE A 352 3.08 22.34 -23.20
N ARG A 353 3.28 21.57 -22.13
CA ARG A 353 3.72 22.13 -20.84
C ARG A 353 5.17 22.59 -20.88
N VAL A 354 5.41 23.80 -20.39
CA VAL A 354 6.73 24.42 -20.27
C VAL A 354 6.76 25.27 -18.99
N ALA A 355 7.58 24.84 -18.03
CA ALA A 355 7.63 25.39 -16.68
C ALA A 355 6.22 25.49 -16.06
N VAL A 356 5.91 26.59 -15.37
CA VAL A 356 4.64 26.88 -14.67
C VAL A 356 3.41 27.05 -15.57
N GLY A 357 3.45 26.57 -16.82
CA GLY A 357 2.40 26.83 -17.79
C GLY A 357 2.39 25.92 -19.01
N GLU A 358 1.54 26.26 -19.97
CA GLU A 358 1.27 25.54 -21.20
C GLU A 358 1.27 26.50 -22.38
N PHE A 359 2.12 26.26 -23.38
CA PHE A 359 1.95 26.86 -24.70
C PHE A 359 0.82 26.17 -25.43
N VAL A 360 -0.09 26.94 -26.01
CA VAL A 360 -1.33 26.43 -26.61
C VAL A 360 -1.49 26.90 -28.05
N PHE A 361 -2.00 26.01 -28.90
CA PHE A 361 -2.58 26.35 -30.19
C PHE A 361 -4.08 26.04 -30.13
N GLU A 362 -4.90 27.00 -30.52
CA GLU A 362 -6.35 26.92 -30.40
C GLU A 362 -7.03 27.28 -31.73
N LEU A 363 -8.00 26.45 -32.12
CA LEU A 363 -8.93 26.68 -33.21
C LEU A 363 -10.33 26.89 -32.62
N LYS A 364 -11.03 27.93 -33.06
CA LYS A 364 -12.38 28.24 -32.61
C LYS A 364 -13.32 28.53 -33.78
N GLY A 365 -14.43 27.80 -33.85
CA GLY A 365 -15.58 28.19 -34.67
C GLY A 365 -16.53 29.04 -33.85
N LEU A 366 -16.84 30.25 -34.31
CA LEU A 366 -17.75 31.19 -33.65
C LEU A 366 -18.98 31.42 -34.53
N ALA A 367 -20.18 31.13 -34.02
CA ALA A 367 -21.44 31.33 -34.72
C ALA A 367 -22.28 32.39 -34.00
N LEU A 368 -22.20 33.63 -34.51
CA LEU A 368 -23.00 34.77 -34.08
C LEU A 368 -24.08 35.06 -35.15
N PRO A 369 -25.36 34.68 -34.93
CA PRO A 369 -26.46 35.18 -35.75
C PRO A 369 -26.48 36.72 -35.78
N GLY A 370 -26.54 37.30 -36.97
CA GLY A 370 -26.64 38.75 -37.15
C GLY A 370 -27.94 39.32 -36.56
N PRO A 371 -27.94 40.60 -36.14
CA PRO A 371 -29.10 41.22 -35.54
C PRO A 371 -30.24 41.36 -36.58
N ARG A 372 -31.47 41.04 -36.16
CA ARG A 372 -32.68 41.32 -36.94
C ARG A 372 -33.19 42.72 -36.57
N GLY A 373 -32.78 43.74 -37.31
CA GLY A 373 -33.17 45.14 -37.09
C GLY A 373 -32.87 46.05 -38.29
N ASP A 374 -33.26 47.32 -38.18
CA ASP A 374 -33.37 48.27 -39.31
C ASP A 374 -32.04 48.59 -40.03
N LEU A 375 -30.91 48.39 -39.36
CA LEU A 375 -29.59 48.32 -40.01
C LEU A 375 -29.34 46.89 -40.49
N SER A 376 -29.83 46.57 -41.68
CA SER A 376 -29.83 45.20 -42.22
C SER A 376 -28.46 44.71 -42.70
N TYR A 377 -27.50 44.56 -41.79
CA TYR A 377 -26.22 43.89 -42.06
C TYR A 377 -26.45 42.38 -42.30
N ARG A 378 -26.50 41.98 -43.57
CA ARG A 378 -26.52 40.57 -43.99
C ARG A 378 -25.09 40.04 -44.13
N GLY A 379 -24.45 39.71 -43.01
CA GLY A 379 -23.15 39.08 -42.98
C GLY A 379 -22.97 38.18 -41.76
N THR A 380 -22.12 37.16 -41.87
CA THR A 380 -21.71 36.35 -40.73
C THR A 380 -20.74 37.15 -39.87
N VAL A 381 -21.19 37.58 -38.69
CA VAL A 381 -20.33 38.21 -37.68
C VAL A 381 -19.45 37.17 -36.98
N GLY A 382 -19.86 35.89 -37.04
CA GLY A 382 -19.05 34.74 -36.71
C GLY A 382 -18.00 34.37 -37.78
N GLY A 383 -17.17 33.37 -37.48
CA GLY A 383 -16.06 32.95 -38.33
C GLY A 383 -15.23 31.83 -37.73
N LEU A 384 -14.11 31.51 -38.37
CA LEU A 384 -13.06 30.63 -37.84
C LEU A 384 -11.92 31.46 -37.29
N ALA A 385 -11.52 31.21 -36.05
CA ALA A 385 -10.35 31.81 -35.42
C ALA A 385 -9.26 30.77 -35.16
N ALA A 386 -8.01 31.19 -35.29
CA ALA A 386 -6.83 30.43 -34.93
C ALA A 386 -5.89 31.32 -34.11
N GLY A 387 -5.32 30.79 -33.02
CA GLY A 387 -4.45 31.55 -32.15
C GLY A 387 -3.40 30.72 -31.43
N LEU A 388 -2.30 31.38 -31.06
CA LEU A 388 -1.27 30.88 -30.18
C LEU A 388 -1.40 31.56 -28.83
N GLY A 389 -1.16 30.84 -27.75
CA GLY A 389 -1.28 31.38 -26.40
C GLY A 389 -0.34 30.76 -25.40
N TYR A 390 -0.37 31.32 -24.20
CA TYR A 390 0.29 30.76 -23.02
C TYR A 390 -0.71 30.76 -21.86
N ARG A 391 -0.79 29.64 -21.15
CA ARG A 391 -1.62 29.48 -19.94
C ARG A 391 -0.73 29.23 -18.73
N ILE A 392 -0.90 30.00 -17.67
CA ILE A 392 -0.33 29.68 -16.35
C ILE A 392 -1.23 28.60 -15.74
N VAL A 393 -0.66 27.49 -15.26
CA VAL A 393 -1.41 26.32 -14.76
C VAL A 393 -1.24 26.10 -13.26
N TYR A 394 -2.26 25.52 -12.62
CA TYR A 394 -2.33 25.17 -11.19
C TYR A 394 -3.20 23.91 -10.97
#